data_AF-A0A098Y6I3-F1
#
_entry.id   AF-A0A098Y6I3-F1
#
_cell.length_a   1.000
_cell.length_b   1.000
_cell.length_c   1.000
_cell.angle_alpha   90.00
_cell.angle_beta   90.00
_cell.angle_gamma   90.00
#
_symmetry.space_group_name_H-M   'P 1'
#
loop_
_entity.id
_entity.type
_entity.pdbx_description
1 polymer ?
#
loop_
_entity_poly.entity_id
_entity_poly.type
_entity_poly.pdbx_seq_one_letter_code
_entity_poly.pdbx_strand_id
1 'polypeptide(L)'
;MKTANGFSLAATENPTFPLDGWAMAVGAVDLATNAVTSDERSAEQIEMLERLVQKLYNGWSHKEVGRRASAYYMPRLADAGMTYSVFVGSLIAIAPRYLDSNSDIDAMEKALPASWKLQRQALLASWL
;
A
#
# COMPACT_ATOMS: atom_id res chain seq x y z
N MET A 1 21.12 11.18 -13.18
CA MET A 1 20.00 10.89 -12.26
C MET A 1 20.02 11.95 -11.16
N LYS A 2 19.07 12.90 -11.13
CA LYS A 2 18.95 13.87 -10.03
C LYS A 2 18.03 13.24 -8.99
N THR A 3 18.60 12.67 -7.95
CA THR A 3 17.84 12.13 -6.82
C THR A 3 17.39 13.28 -5.91
N ALA A 4 16.39 13.08 -5.05
CA ALA A 4 15.79 14.11 -4.20
C ALA A 4 16.87 14.85 -3.38
N ASN A 5 17.23 16.07 -3.80
CA ASN A 5 18.32 16.87 -3.21
C ASN A 5 19.68 16.16 -3.09
N GLY A 6 19.99 15.22 -3.99
CA GLY A 6 21.25 14.46 -3.96
C GLY A 6 21.26 13.24 -3.03
N PHE A 7 20.12 12.88 -2.44
CA PHE A 7 19.97 11.68 -1.62
C PHE A 7 19.25 10.57 -2.38
N SER A 8 19.74 9.33 -2.25
CA SER A 8 19.12 8.14 -2.85
C SER A 8 18.66 7.21 -1.72
N LEU A 9 17.40 6.79 -1.77
CA LEU A 9 16.91 5.71 -0.91
C LEU A 9 16.99 4.41 -1.71
N ALA A 10 17.71 3.43 -1.16
CA ALA A 10 17.72 2.07 -1.67
C ALA A 10 16.95 1.19 -0.69
N ALA A 11 15.83 0.62 -1.14
CA ALA A 11 15.13 -0.42 -0.42
C ALA A 11 15.63 -1.78 -0.95
N THR A 12 15.93 -2.70 -0.05
CA THR A 12 16.16 -4.10 -0.42
C THR A 12 14.89 -4.87 -0.08
N GLU A 13 14.25 -5.39 -1.11
CA GLU A 13 13.05 -6.18 -0.96
C GLU A 13 13.45 -7.63 -0.71
N ASN A 14 12.81 -8.25 0.27
CA ASN A 14 12.81 -9.70 0.31
C ASN A 14 11.92 -10.17 -0.86
N PRO A 15 12.35 -11.14 -1.68
CA PRO A 15 11.54 -11.67 -2.78
C PRO A 15 10.12 -12.09 -2.37
N THR A 16 9.92 -12.42 -1.10
CA THR A 16 8.62 -12.78 -0.54
C THR A 16 7.77 -11.61 -0.07
N PHE A 17 8.34 -10.40 0.02
CA PHE A 17 7.67 -9.13 0.35
C PHE A 17 8.01 -8.07 -0.68
N PRO A 18 7.60 -8.26 -1.94
CA PRO A 18 7.87 -7.24 -2.93
C PRO A 18 7.08 -5.99 -2.57
N LEU A 19 7.75 -4.84 -2.51
CA LEU A 19 7.11 -3.54 -2.32
C LEU A 19 6.59 -3.04 -3.68
N ASP A 20 6.01 -3.95 -4.47
CA ASP A 20 5.53 -3.71 -5.84
C ASP A 20 4.66 -2.45 -5.89
N GLY A 21 3.72 -2.32 -4.96
CA GLY A 21 2.84 -1.16 -4.90
C GLY A 21 3.56 0.17 -4.62
N TRP A 22 4.68 0.14 -3.89
CA TRP A 22 5.52 1.31 -3.66
C TRP A 22 6.36 1.61 -4.90
N ALA A 23 7.02 0.58 -5.44
CA ALA A 23 7.87 0.68 -6.62
C ALA A 23 7.09 1.22 -7.84
N MET A 24 5.89 0.71 -8.09
CA MET A 24 4.94 1.22 -9.08
C MET A 24 4.58 2.69 -8.81
N ALA A 25 4.23 3.04 -7.56
CA ALA A 25 3.76 4.37 -7.21
C ALA A 25 4.83 5.46 -7.31
N VAL A 26 6.10 5.14 -7.03
CA VAL A 26 7.20 6.10 -7.10
C VAL A 26 7.97 6.06 -8.42
N GLY A 27 7.63 5.12 -9.32
CA GLY A 27 8.41 4.85 -10.51
C GLY A 27 9.84 4.42 -10.16
N ALA A 28 9.98 3.49 -9.22
CA ALA A 28 11.27 3.01 -8.75
C ALA A 28 12.08 2.41 -9.90
N VAL A 29 13.39 2.64 -9.87
CA VAL A 29 14.32 2.11 -10.87
C VAL A 29 14.98 0.86 -10.31
N ASP A 30 14.85 -0.25 -11.01
CA ASP A 30 15.63 -1.45 -10.74
C ASP A 30 17.11 -1.16 -11.03
N LEU A 31 17.97 -1.28 -10.03
CA LEU A 31 19.39 -0.96 -10.15
C LEU A 31 20.19 -2.01 -10.95
N ALA A 32 19.69 -3.24 -11.08
CA ALA A 32 20.34 -4.30 -11.84
C ALA A 32 20.07 -4.14 -13.34
N THR A 33 18.85 -3.75 -13.71
CA THR A 33 18.41 -3.64 -15.12
C THR A 33 18.32 -2.21 -15.62
N ASN A 34 18.37 -1.22 -14.73
CA ASN A 34 18.12 0.20 -14.98
C ASN A 34 16.72 0.49 -15.57
N ALA A 35 15.78 -0.47 -15.44
CA ALA A 35 14.40 -0.32 -15.88
C ALA A 35 13.57 0.44 -14.84
N VAL A 36 12.65 1.28 -15.32
CA VAL A 36 11.64 1.93 -14.47
C VAL A 36 10.49 0.96 -14.27
N THR A 37 10.06 0.78 -13.02
CA THR A 37 8.90 -0.06 -12.68
C THR A 37 7.64 0.55 -13.29
N SER A 38 6.95 -0.21 -14.16
CA SER A 38 5.67 0.20 -14.73
C SER A 38 4.56 0.11 -13.70
N ASP A 39 3.66 1.08 -13.69
CA ASP A 39 2.46 1.02 -12.86
C ASP A 39 1.42 0.11 -13.49
N GLU A 40 1.23 -1.07 -12.90
CA GLU A 40 0.27 -2.08 -13.38
C GLU A 40 -1.13 -1.89 -12.77
N ARG A 41 -1.29 -0.94 -11.85
CA ARG A 41 -2.59 -0.65 -11.23
C ARG A 41 -3.51 -0.03 -12.28
N SER A 42 -4.79 -0.40 -12.24
CA SER A 42 -5.79 0.24 -13.08
C SER A 42 -6.06 1.68 -12.62
N ALA A 43 -6.52 2.54 -13.54
CA ALA A 43 -6.91 3.90 -13.19
C ALA A 43 -7.99 3.93 -12.08
N GLU A 44 -8.91 2.96 -12.09
CA GLU A 44 -9.94 2.80 -11.06
C GLU A 44 -9.34 2.48 -9.68
N GLN A 45 -8.36 1.58 -9.65
CA GLN A 45 -7.65 1.21 -8.42
C GLN A 45 -6.90 2.41 -7.82
N ILE A 46 -6.22 3.19 -8.66
CA ILE A 46 -5.50 4.40 -8.25
C ILE A 46 -6.49 5.42 -7.67
N GLU A 47 -7.57 5.72 -8.39
CA GLU A 47 -8.57 6.69 -7.96
C GLU A 47 -9.26 6.27 -6.64
N MET A 48 -9.61 4.99 -6.49
CA MET A 48 -10.21 4.47 -5.26
C MET A 48 -9.25 4.58 -4.06
N LEU A 49 -7.97 4.29 -4.26
CA LEU A 49 -6.95 4.42 -3.23
C LEU A 49 -6.78 5.89 -2.81
N GLU A 50 -6.69 6.81 -3.75
CA GLU A 50 -6.59 8.25 -3.47
C GLU A 50 -7.81 8.75 -2.69
N ARG A 51 -9.02 8.34 -3.10
CA ARG A 51 -10.26 8.67 -2.40
C ARG A 51 -10.28 8.12 -0.97
N LEU A 52 -9.80 6.89 -0.76
CA LEU A 52 -9.63 6.33 0.59
C LEU A 52 -8.69 7.20 1.43
N VAL A 53 -7.50 7.51 0.91
CA VAL A 53 -6.48 8.33 1.59
C VAL A 53 -7.00 9.70 1.99
N GLN A 54 -7.79 10.34 1.14
CA GLN A 54 -8.45 11.62 1.46
C GLN A 54 -9.42 11.50 2.65
N LYS A 55 -10.11 10.36 2.78
CA LYS A 55 -11.03 10.11 3.91
C LYS A 55 -10.32 9.65 5.19
N LEU A 56 -9.08 9.19 5.09
CA LEU A 56 -8.25 8.83 6.24
C LEU A 56 -7.64 10.05 6.97
N TYR A 57 -7.91 11.30 6.55
CA TYR A 57 -7.38 12.51 7.22
C TYR A 57 -7.59 12.55 8.74
N ASN A 58 -8.67 11.96 9.25
CA ASN A 58 -8.94 11.87 10.69
C ASN A 58 -8.44 10.57 11.33
N GLY A 59 -7.61 9.78 10.63
CA GLY A 59 -7.12 8.47 11.03
C GLY A 59 -8.09 7.32 10.72
N TRP A 60 -7.57 6.10 10.77
CA TRP A 60 -8.33 4.87 10.48
C TRP A 60 -9.47 4.62 11.46
N SER A 61 -9.20 4.88 12.74
CA SER A 61 -10.10 4.57 13.85
C SER A 61 -11.20 5.61 14.06
N HIS A 62 -11.22 6.71 13.31
CA HIS A 62 -12.26 7.72 13.43
C HIS A 62 -13.62 7.11 13.08
N LYS A 63 -14.52 7.05 14.08
CA LYS A 63 -15.75 6.23 14.05
C LYS A 63 -16.63 6.46 12.82
N GLU A 64 -16.67 7.69 12.32
CA GLU A 64 -17.60 8.07 11.23
C GLU A 64 -16.97 8.15 9.84
N VAL A 65 -15.66 8.40 9.75
CA VAL A 65 -15.02 8.75 8.46
C VAL A 65 -14.04 7.67 8.05
N GLY A 66 -12.94 7.50 8.79
CA GLY A 66 -11.91 6.49 8.46
C GLY A 66 -12.47 5.07 8.45
N ARG A 67 -13.24 4.70 9.49
CA ARG A 67 -13.84 3.36 9.59
C ARG A 67 -14.85 3.07 8.48
N ARG A 68 -15.64 4.06 8.07
CA ARG A 68 -16.62 3.89 6.97
C ARG A 68 -15.92 3.84 5.62
N ALA A 69 -14.89 4.66 5.43
CA ALA A 69 -14.10 4.69 4.21
C ALA A 69 -13.35 3.37 4.01
N SER A 70 -12.68 2.84 5.03
CA SER A 70 -11.98 1.56 4.95
C SER A 70 -12.93 0.41 4.65
N ALA A 71 -14.09 0.36 5.31
CA ALA A 71 -15.14 -0.64 5.05
C ALA A 71 -15.74 -0.54 3.64
N TYR A 72 -15.64 0.60 2.98
CA TYR A 72 -16.18 0.82 1.62
C TYR A 72 -15.14 0.59 0.53
N TYR A 73 -13.96 1.19 0.65
CA TYR A 73 -12.95 1.17 -0.41
C TYR A 73 -12.07 -0.07 -0.39
N MET A 74 -11.69 -0.59 0.78
CA MET A 74 -10.76 -1.73 0.83
C MET A 74 -11.34 -3.00 0.19
N PRO A 75 -12.61 -3.38 0.45
CA PRO A 75 -13.20 -4.54 -0.24
C PRO A 75 -13.24 -4.33 -1.75
N ARG A 76 -13.55 -3.13 -2.22
CA ARG A 76 -13.64 -2.84 -3.65
C ARG A 76 -12.29 -2.81 -4.35
N LEU A 77 -11.26 -2.32 -3.68
CA LEU A 77 -9.89 -2.43 -4.16
C LEU A 77 -9.51 -3.91 -4.32
N ALA A 78 -9.86 -4.74 -3.33
CA ALA A 78 -9.62 -6.18 -3.40
C ALA A 78 -10.43 -6.86 -4.52
N ASP A 79 -11.71 -6.51 -4.68
CA ASP A 79 -12.60 -7.03 -5.72
C ASP A 79 -12.14 -6.59 -7.13
N ALA A 80 -11.57 -5.40 -7.24
CA ALA A 80 -10.92 -4.90 -8.45
C ALA A 80 -9.55 -5.55 -8.73
N GLY A 81 -9.14 -6.55 -7.95
CA GLY A 81 -7.92 -7.33 -8.16
C GLY A 81 -6.66 -6.75 -7.53
N MET A 82 -6.75 -5.69 -6.72
CA MET A 82 -5.58 -5.17 -6.00
C MET A 82 -5.17 -6.17 -4.91
N THR A 83 -3.89 -6.54 -4.88
CA THR A 83 -3.34 -7.39 -3.81
C THR A 83 -3.06 -6.59 -2.55
N TYR A 84 -2.95 -7.28 -1.42
CA TYR A 84 -2.58 -6.67 -0.15
C TYR A 84 -1.21 -5.98 -0.21
N SER A 85 -0.21 -6.60 -0.86
CA SER A 85 1.14 -6.01 -0.99
C SER A 85 1.12 -4.74 -1.83
N VAL A 86 0.39 -4.74 -2.95
CA VAL A 86 0.21 -3.55 -3.79
C VAL A 86 -0.49 -2.44 -3.01
N PHE A 87 -1.57 -2.77 -2.29
CA PHE A 87 -2.27 -1.79 -1.45
C PHE A 87 -1.36 -1.13 -0.41
N VAL A 88 -0.69 -1.94 0.42
CA VAL A 88 0.18 -1.42 1.50
C VAL A 88 1.35 -0.64 0.92
N GLY A 89 2.03 -1.17 -0.11
CA GLY A 89 3.15 -0.49 -0.76
C GLY A 89 2.74 0.86 -1.35
N SER A 90 1.59 0.89 -2.05
CA SER A 90 1.07 2.14 -2.60
C SER A 90 0.68 3.14 -1.50
N LEU A 91 0.11 2.67 -0.39
CA LEU A 91 -0.23 3.53 0.74
C LEU A 91 1.02 4.13 1.42
N ILE A 92 2.08 3.34 1.58
CA ILE A 92 3.38 3.82 2.08
C ILE A 92 3.94 4.92 1.17
N ALA A 93 3.81 4.78 -0.15
CA ALA A 93 4.33 5.77 -1.10
C ALA A 93 3.60 7.13 -0.99
N ILE A 94 2.27 7.12 -0.86
CA ILE A 94 1.45 8.35 -0.99
C ILE A 94 1.06 8.97 0.36
N ALA A 95 0.93 8.15 1.41
CA ALA A 95 0.47 8.60 2.73
C ALA A 95 1.05 7.75 3.87
N PRO A 96 2.39 7.72 4.03
CA PRO A 96 3.07 6.86 5.01
C PRO A 96 2.65 7.14 6.46
N ARG A 97 2.18 8.36 6.76
CA ARG A 97 1.63 8.77 8.06
C ARG A 97 0.41 7.95 8.52
N TYR A 98 -0.19 7.16 7.64
CA TYR A 98 -1.29 6.25 8.01
C TYR A 98 -0.78 4.84 8.33
N LEU A 99 0.54 4.63 8.37
CA LEU A 99 1.19 3.38 8.74
C LEU A 99 2.39 3.64 9.67
N ASP A 100 2.45 4.82 10.32
CA ASP A 100 3.58 5.24 11.16
C ASP A 100 3.41 4.86 12.64
N SER A 101 2.18 4.53 13.07
CA SER A 101 1.85 4.17 14.45
C SER A 101 1.26 2.76 14.55
N ASN A 102 1.56 2.06 15.66
CA ASN A 102 0.97 0.75 15.96
C ASN A 102 -0.57 0.81 15.99
N SER A 103 -1.14 1.93 16.45
CA SER A 103 -2.59 2.12 16.48
C SER A 103 -3.22 2.18 15.09
N ASP A 104 -2.54 2.78 14.11
CA ASP A 104 -3.05 2.87 12.74
C ASP A 104 -2.92 1.53 12.02
N ILE A 105 -1.81 0.82 12.23
CA ILE A 105 -1.61 -0.54 11.73
C ILE A 105 -2.71 -1.47 12.28
N ASP A 106 -2.93 -1.48 13.60
CA ASP A 106 -3.98 -2.29 14.24
C ASP A 106 -5.38 -1.98 13.69
N ALA A 107 -5.66 -0.70 13.41
CA ALA A 107 -6.94 -0.27 12.90
C ALA A 107 -7.15 -0.67 11.44
N MET A 108 -6.12 -0.53 10.60
CA MET A 108 -6.12 -1.04 9.23
C MET A 108 -6.33 -2.56 9.21
N GLU A 109 -5.60 -3.31 10.05
CA GLU A 109 -5.66 -4.77 10.08
C GLU A 109 -7.07 -5.29 10.40
N LYS A 110 -7.77 -4.62 11.31
CA LYS A 110 -9.18 -4.92 11.64
C LYS A 110 -10.11 -4.68 10.45
N ALA A 111 -9.79 -3.72 9.59
CA ALA A 111 -10.58 -3.36 8.42
C ALA A 111 -10.27 -4.19 7.16
N LEU A 112 -9.26 -5.07 7.21
CA LEU A 112 -8.86 -5.85 6.04
C LEU A 112 -10.01 -6.73 5.50
N PRO A 113 -10.25 -6.73 4.18
CA PRO A 113 -11.07 -7.72 3.50
C PRO A 113 -10.55 -9.15 3.75
N ALA A 114 -11.44 -10.15 3.64
CA ALA A 114 -11.09 -11.54 3.89
C ALA A 114 -9.96 -12.05 2.96
N SER A 115 -10.00 -11.69 1.68
CA SER A 115 -8.95 -12.03 0.70
C SER A 115 -7.58 -11.50 1.12
N TRP A 116 -7.51 -10.25 1.57
CA TRP A 116 -6.25 -9.65 2.04
C TRP A 116 -5.78 -10.22 3.37
N LYS A 117 -6.68 -10.63 4.26
CA LYS A 117 -6.29 -11.35 5.49
C LYS A 117 -5.56 -12.65 5.16
N LEU A 118 -6.06 -13.41 4.19
CA LEU A 118 -5.41 -14.64 3.72
C LEU A 118 -4.06 -14.36 3.07
N GLN A 119 -3.99 -13.35 2.20
CA GLN A 119 -2.72 -12.94 1.58
C GLN A 119 -1.69 -12.50 2.63
N ARG A 120 -2.08 -11.68 3.60
CA ARG A 120 -1.22 -11.27 4.72
C ARG A 120 -0.76 -12.47 5.55
N GLN A 121 -1.62 -13.45 5.81
CA GLN A 121 -1.23 -14.67 6.51
C GLN A 121 -0.23 -15.51 5.72
N ALA A 122 -0.43 -15.68 4.41
CA ALA A 122 0.52 -16.38 3.54
C ALA A 122 1.88 -15.68 3.50
N LEU A 123 1.86 -14.35 3.42
CA LEU A 123 3.05 -13.51 3.51
C LEU A 123 3.78 -13.73 4.85
N LEU A 124 3.08 -13.66 5.99
CA LEU A 124 3.71 -13.90 7.29
C LEU A 124 4.21 -15.34 7.46
N ALA A 125 3.52 -16.34 6.92
CA ALA A 125 3.97 -17.73 6.98
C ALA A 125 5.30 -17.94 6.24
N SER A 126 5.54 -17.17 5.17
CA SER A 126 6.81 -17.19 4.46
C SER A 126 7.97 -16.44 5.14
N TRP A 127 7.76 -15.91 6.35
CA TRP A 127 8.84 -15.38 7.20
C TRP A 127 9.57 -16.47 7.99
N LEU A 128 8.90 -17.61 8.21
CA LEU A 128 9.37 -18.74 9.01
C LEU A 128 9.98 -19.83 8.13
#